data_AF-A0A0C9R9M8-F1
#
_entry.id   AF-A0A0C9R9M8-F1
#
_cell.length_a   1.000
_cell.length_b   1.000
_cell.length_c   1.000
_cell.angle_alpha   90.00
_cell.angle_beta   90.00
_cell.angle_gamma   90.00
#
_symmetry.space_group_name_H-M   'P 1'
#
loop_
_entity.id
_entity.type
_entity.pdbx_description
1 polymer ?
#
loop_
_entity_poly.entity_id
_entity_poly.type
_entity_poly.pdbx_seq_one_letter_code
_entity_poly.pdbx_strand_id
1 'polypeptide(L)'
;MPQFTSDKLLQVLEKYKTTILFAVPPVIQLLIHDNRFQSKHFATMRIIFSGAAPITLEKIAQFKAKITSDSEFSQGYGLTETSPTLTSGYGAVMESVGFLLPNTELRIFGDERNLGVGEIGEVFVRGPQIMKGYYKNVKATQDCMDGEWFKTGDLGYIDEIGQLFITGRMK
;
A
#
# COMPACT_ATOMS: atom_id res chain seq x y z
N MET A 1 1.38 -12.21 17.21
CA MET A 1 2.23 -11.46 18.15
C MET A 1 1.40 -10.30 18.71
N PRO A 2 1.02 -10.28 20.00
CA PRO A 2 0.10 -9.27 20.55
C PRO A 2 0.69 -7.85 20.67
N GLN A 3 2.02 -7.75 20.80
CA GLN A 3 2.76 -6.49 20.84
C GLN A 3 4.06 -6.67 20.08
N PHE A 4 4.40 -5.70 19.24
CA PHE A 4 5.64 -5.69 18.48
C PHE A 4 6.86 -5.42 19.37
N THR A 5 7.87 -6.29 19.29
CA THR A 5 9.25 -6.02 19.73
C THR A 5 10.21 -6.72 18.77
N SER A 6 11.43 -6.21 18.59
CA SER A 6 12.44 -6.85 17.74
C SER A 6 12.73 -8.29 18.15
N ASP A 7 12.84 -8.56 19.46
CA ASP A 7 13.15 -9.90 19.97
C ASP A 7 12.04 -10.90 19.63
N LYS A 8 10.78 -10.50 19.79
CA LYS A 8 9.63 -11.36 19.45
C LYS A 8 9.56 -11.60 17.95
N LEU A 9 9.82 -10.59 17.12
CA LEU A 9 9.84 -10.77 15.67
C LEU A 9 10.97 -11.72 15.25
N LEU A 10 12.17 -11.58 15.81
CA LEU A 10 13.29 -12.46 15.54
C LEU A 10 12.95 -13.92 15.88
N GLN A 11 12.41 -14.16 17.08
CA GLN A 11 11.94 -15.49 17.49
C GLN A 11 10.88 -16.06 16.54
N VAL A 12 9.96 -15.23 16.06
CA VAL A 12 8.92 -15.64 15.10
C VAL A 12 9.54 -16.07 13.77
N LEU A 13 10.46 -15.26 13.22
CA LEU A 13 11.15 -15.57 11.95
C LEU A 13 11.96 -16.87 12.08
N GLU A 14 12.68 -17.05 13.19
CA GLU A 14 13.49 -18.24 13.42
C GLU A 14 12.65 -19.51 13.61
N LYS A 15 11.60 -19.43 14.42
CA LYS A 15 10.76 -20.57 14.80
C LYS A 15 9.82 -21.02 13.69
N TYR A 16 9.11 -20.08 13.08
CA TYR A 16 8.01 -20.40 12.17
C TYR A 16 8.40 -20.37 10.71
N LYS A 17 9.62 -19.90 10.37
CA LYS A 17 10.11 -19.82 8.99
C LYS A 17 9.10 -19.11 8.09
N THR A 18 8.70 -17.92 8.54
CA THR A 18 7.67 -17.09 7.90
C THR A 18 7.94 -16.92 6.39
N THR A 19 6.88 -17.05 5.59
CA THR A 19 6.94 -16.93 4.13
C THR A 19 6.34 -15.64 3.58
N ILE A 20 5.56 -14.92 4.41
CA ILE A 20 4.96 -13.64 4.07
C ILE A 20 5.10 -12.69 5.25
N LEU A 21 5.64 -11.49 5.01
CA LEU A 21 5.76 -10.42 6.00
C LEU A 21 4.89 -9.23 5.61
N PHE A 22 3.87 -8.95 6.42
CA PHE A 22 3.15 -7.68 6.38
C PHE A 22 3.81 -6.71 7.36
N ALA A 23 4.26 -5.56 6.87
CA ALA A 23 4.95 -4.56 7.68
C ALA A 23 4.51 -3.14 7.30
N VAL A 24 4.60 -2.23 8.26
CA VAL A 24 4.50 -0.78 8.00
C VAL A 24 5.89 -0.20 7.76
N PRO A 25 6.05 0.95 7.06
CA PRO A 25 7.36 1.50 6.76
C PRO A 25 8.31 1.69 7.96
N PRO A 26 7.85 2.07 9.17
CA PRO A 26 8.71 2.12 10.35
C PRO A 26 9.33 0.76 10.73
N VAL A 27 8.60 -0.35 10.53
CA VAL A 27 9.11 -1.70 10.80
C VAL A 27 10.18 -2.06 9.77
N ILE A 28 9.97 -1.75 8.49
CA ILE A 28 11.00 -1.96 7.45
C ILE A 28 12.26 -1.17 7.78
N GLN A 29 12.13 0.10 8.21
CA GLN A 29 13.27 0.91 8.63
C GLN A 29 14.00 0.31 9.84
N LEU A 30 13.27 -0.16 10.85
CA LEU A 30 13.88 -0.87 11.98
C LEU A 30 14.66 -2.09 11.50
N LEU A 31 14.07 -2.90 10.61
CA LEU A 31 14.72 -4.09 10.07
C LEU A 31 15.98 -3.76 9.26
N ILE A 32 16.05 -2.61 8.59
CA ILE A 32 17.27 -2.15 7.91
C ILE A 32 18.38 -1.87 8.93
N HIS A 33 18.08 -1.17 10.03
CA HIS A 33 19.10 -0.68 10.97
C HIS A 33 19.50 -1.67 12.07
N ASP A 34 18.62 -2.60 12.46
CA ASP A 34 18.92 -3.56 13.53
C ASP A 34 19.74 -4.75 13.00
N ASN A 35 21.03 -4.78 13.36
CA ASN A 35 22.01 -5.77 12.86
C ASN A 35 21.75 -7.21 13.31
N ARG A 36 20.82 -7.43 14.26
CA ARG A 36 20.42 -8.80 14.66
C ARG A 36 19.61 -9.48 13.57
N PHE A 37 18.89 -8.72 12.75
CA PHE A 37 18.22 -9.23 11.57
C PHE A 37 19.22 -9.43 10.44
N GLN A 38 19.55 -10.68 10.18
CA GLN A 38 20.41 -11.15 9.10
C GLN A 38 19.61 -11.85 7.99
N SER A 39 20.20 -11.99 6.81
CA SER A 39 19.60 -12.67 5.64
C SER A 39 18.99 -14.04 5.95
N LYS A 40 19.63 -14.85 6.81
CA LYS A 40 19.12 -16.17 7.24
C LYS A 40 17.71 -16.15 7.83
N HIS A 41 17.28 -15.04 8.44
CA HIS A 41 15.94 -14.93 9.03
C HIS A 41 14.85 -14.69 7.97
N PHE A 42 15.25 -14.33 6.74
CA PHE A 42 14.37 -14.08 5.61
C PHE A 42 14.52 -15.11 4.49
N ALA A 43 15.32 -16.16 4.70
CA ALA A 43 15.63 -17.17 3.68
C ALA A 43 14.38 -17.91 3.16
N THR A 44 13.32 -18.01 3.97
CA THR A 44 12.03 -18.63 3.58
C THR A 44 10.99 -17.62 3.12
N MET A 45 11.32 -16.33 3.17
CA MET A 45 10.41 -15.26 2.80
C MET A 45 10.20 -15.28 1.29
N ARG A 46 8.93 -15.15 0.87
CA ARG A 46 8.53 -15.07 -0.54
C ARG A 46 7.95 -13.71 -0.87
N ILE A 47 7.18 -13.13 0.05
CA ILE A 47 6.46 -11.88 -0.15
C ILE A 47 6.66 -10.98 1.06
N ILE A 48 6.98 -9.72 0.78
CA ILE A 48 7.04 -8.66 1.77
C ILE A 48 6.10 -7.57 1.28
N PHE A 49 5.09 -7.27 2.08
CA PHE A 49 4.08 -6.28 1.76
C PHE A 49 4.19 -5.09 2.71
N SER A 50 4.34 -3.89 2.13
CA SER A 50 4.34 -2.63 2.84
C SER A 50 3.08 -1.83 2.53
N GLY A 51 2.43 -1.28 3.56
CA GLY A 51 1.23 -0.45 3.39
C GLY A 51 1.08 0.60 4.48
N ALA A 52 -0.07 1.28 4.47
CA ALA A 52 -0.47 2.36 5.39
C ALA A 52 0.31 3.68 5.29
N ALA A 53 1.52 3.68 4.73
CA ALA A 53 2.31 4.89 4.47
C ALA A 53 3.30 4.64 3.32
N PRO A 54 3.73 5.69 2.61
CA PRO A 54 4.72 5.55 1.54
C PRO A 54 6.08 5.10 2.09
N ILE A 55 6.77 4.24 1.33
CA ILE A 55 8.17 3.90 1.53
C ILE A 55 8.97 4.24 0.27
N THR A 56 10.16 4.82 0.45
CA THR A 56 11.00 5.24 -0.68
C THR A 56 11.69 4.04 -1.31
N LEU A 57 11.93 4.10 -2.63
CA LEU A 57 12.70 3.09 -3.36
C LEU A 57 14.08 2.84 -2.74
N GLU A 58 14.73 3.88 -2.25
CA GLU A 58 16.01 3.78 -1.54
C GLU A 58 15.91 2.84 -0.32
N LYS A 59 14.89 3.01 0.50
CA LYS A 59 14.66 2.16 1.69
C LYS A 59 14.31 0.73 1.28
N ILE A 60 13.52 0.55 0.21
CA ILE A 60 13.24 -0.78 -0.33
C ILE A 60 14.55 -1.44 -0.79
N ALA A 61 15.39 -0.74 -1.55
CA ALA A 61 16.67 -1.24 -2.04
C ALA A 61 17.63 -1.60 -0.89
N GLN A 62 17.76 -0.73 0.12
CA GLN A 62 18.54 -1.01 1.33
C GLN A 62 18.07 -2.28 2.05
N PHE A 63 16.75 -2.45 2.19
CA PHE A 63 16.18 -3.62 2.82
C PHE A 63 16.40 -4.90 1.98
N LYS A 64 16.15 -4.84 0.66
CA LYS A 64 16.39 -5.96 -0.25
C LYS A 64 17.86 -6.40 -0.24
N ALA A 65 18.79 -5.44 -0.23
CA ALA A 65 20.22 -5.70 -0.13
C ALA A 65 20.58 -6.40 1.20
N LYS A 66 19.93 -6.03 2.31
CA LYS A 66 20.17 -6.65 3.62
C LYS A 66 19.67 -8.09 3.72
N ILE A 67 18.48 -8.37 3.20
CA ILE A 67 17.88 -9.70 3.32
C ILE A 67 18.46 -10.71 2.33
N THR A 68 19.09 -10.23 1.26
CA THR A 68 19.70 -11.04 0.18
C THR A 68 18.77 -12.17 -0.29
N SER A 69 17.48 -11.87 -0.40
CA SER A 69 16.42 -12.82 -0.74
C SER A 69 15.71 -12.31 -1.99
N ASP A 70 15.33 -13.24 -2.87
CA ASP A 70 14.48 -12.98 -4.04
C ASP A 70 13.01 -12.74 -3.67
N SER A 71 12.74 -12.42 -2.41
CA SER A 71 11.41 -12.02 -1.95
C SER A 71 10.85 -10.89 -2.80
N GLU A 72 9.60 -11.06 -3.23
CA GLU A 72 8.83 -10.01 -3.85
C GLU A 72 8.55 -8.93 -2.81
N PHE A 73 8.99 -7.70 -3.09
CA PHE A 73 8.63 -6.55 -2.27
C PHE A 73 7.54 -5.78 -2.99
N SER A 74 6.36 -5.70 -2.38
CA SER A 74 5.19 -5.06 -2.95
C SER A 74 4.64 -4.01 -1.99
N GLN A 75 4.01 -2.99 -2.58
CA GLN A 75 3.24 -1.99 -1.84
C GLN A 75 1.75 -2.21 -2.06
N GLY A 76 0.91 -1.58 -1.25
CA GLY A 76 -0.52 -1.47 -1.53
C GLY A 76 -1.08 -0.18 -0.98
N TYR A 77 -2.17 0.26 -1.58
CA TYR A 77 -2.84 1.50 -1.24
C TYR A 77 -4.30 1.24 -0.86
N GLY A 78 -4.81 2.12 0.00
CA GLY A 78 -6.14 2.04 0.55
C GLY A 78 -6.28 2.93 1.79
N LEU A 79 -7.52 3.13 2.21
CA LEU A 79 -7.90 3.98 3.34
C LEU A 79 -8.82 3.19 4.28
N THR A 80 -9.05 3.74 5.47
CA THR A 80 -9.99 3.11 6.42
C THR A 80 -11.39 3.00 5.79
N GLU A 81 -11.76 4.00 5.00
CA GLU A 81 -13.01 4.15 4.26
C GLU A 81 -13.16 3.13 3.12
N THR A 82 -12.12 2.34 2.81
CA THR A 82 -12.13 1.37 1.71
C THR A 82 -11.92 -0.08 2.17
N SER A 83 -12.19 -0.35 3.45
CA SER A 83 -12.22 -1.69 4.09
C SER A 83 -11.05 -2.68 3.84
N PRO A 84 -9.77 -2.32 4.04
CA PRO A 84 -9.15 -1.02 3.85
C PRO A 84 -8.43 -0.93 2.49
N THR A 85 -8.38 -1.98 1.67
CA THR A 85 -7.43 -2.07 0.55
C THR A 85 -8.10 -1.78 -0.80
N LEU A 86 -7.46 -0.95 -1.62
CA LEU A 86 -7.85 -0.66 -3.00
C LEU A 86 -6.96 -1.36 -4.01
N THR A 87 -5.66 -1.43 -3.73
CA THR A 87 -4.67 -1.99 -4.66
C THR A 87 -3.70 -2.97 -4.02
N SER A 88 -3.14 -3.85 -4.84
CA SER A 88 -2.06 -4.76 -4.47
C SER A 88 -0.93 -4.70 -5.49
N GLY A 89 0.30 -4.47 -5.03
CA GLY A 89 1.50 -4.37 -5.86
C GLY A 89 2.18 -5.69 -6.17
N TYR A 90 1.52 -6.84 -5.98
CA TYR A 90 2.09 -8.12 -6.38
C TYR A 90 2.22 -8.17 -7.91
N GLY A 91 3.45 -8.33 -8.42
CA GLY A 91 3.72 -8.27 -9.87
C GLY A 91 3.70 -6.86 -10.46
N ALA A 92 3.64 -5.83 -9.62
CA ALA A 92 3.79 -4.43 -10.01
C ALA A 92 5.24 -3.97 -9.84
N VAL A 93 5.60 -2.86 -10.48
CA VAL A 93 6.88 -2.18 -10.23
C VAL A 93 6.89 -1.61 -8.81
N MET A 94 8.07 -1.51 -8.18
CA MET A 94 8.18 -1.14 -6.76
C MET A 94 7.71 0.28 -6.47
N GLU A 95 7.76 1.16 -7.47
CA GLU A 95 7.27 2.54 -7.46
C GLU A 95 5.76 2.64 -7.34
N SER A 96 5.05 1.62 -7.84
CA SER A 96 3.60 1.59 -7.89
C SER A 96 3.01 1.09 -6.57
N VAL A 97 1.80 1.56 -6.25
CA VAL A 97 0.97 0.95 -5.21
C VAL A 97 0.15 -0.23 -5.73
N GLY A 98 0.34 -0.60 -6.99
CA GLY A 98 -0.16 -1.82 -7.60
C GLY A 98 -1.41 -1.67 -8.45
N PHE A 99 -2.04 -2.81 -8.71
CA PHE A 99 -3.26 -2.92 -9.49
C PHE A 99 -4.49 -2.92 -8.58
N LEU A 100 -5.64 -2.52 -9.13
CA LEU A 100 -6.91 -2.60 -8.42
C LEU A 100 -7.24 -4.02 -7.97
N LEU A 101 -7.82 -4.13 -6.78
CA LEU A 101 -8.46 -5.37 -6.36
C LEU A 101 -9.71 -5.65 -7.23
N PRO A 102 -10.11 -6.93 -7.37
CA PRO A 102 -11.28 -7.30 -8.16
C PRO A 102 -12.54 -6.54 -7.76
N ASN A 103 -13.43 -6.32 -8.73
CA ASN A 103 -14.70 -5.61 -8.55
C ASN A 103 -14.55 -4.16 -8.05
N THR A 104 -13.39 -3.56 -8.28
CA THR A 104 -13.10 -2.15 -7.99
C THR A 104 -12.90 -1.40 -9.29
N GLU A 105 -13.46 -0.21 -9.36
CA GLU A 105 -13.25 0.74 -10.44
C GLU A 105 -12.52 1.98 -9.90
N LEU A 106 -11.69 2.57 -10.74
CA LEU A 106 -10.92 3.77 -10.42
C LEU A 106 -10.97 4.73 -11.60
N ARG A 107 -11.07 6.02 -11.28
CA ARG A 107 -10.85 7.10 -12.23
C ARG A 107 -9.92 8.13 -11.61
N ILE A 108 -9.09 8.73 -12.46
CA ILE A 108 -8.32 9.91 -12.10
C ILE A 108 -9.16 11.12 -12.52
N PHE A 109 -9.46 12.02 -11.59
CA PHE A 109 -10.35 13.15 -11.83
C PHE A 109 -9.62 14.48 -11.60
N GLY A 110 -9.78 15.41 -12.53
CA GLY A 110 -9.17 16.73 -12.49
C GLY A 110 -9.71 17.61 -13.62
N ASP A 111 -9.62 18.93 -13.49
CA ASP A 111 -10.18 19.88 -14.46
C ASP A 111 -11.64 19.58 -14.84
N GLU A 112 -12.44 19.17 -13.85
CA GLU A 112 -13.86 18.80 -14.00
C GLU A 112 -14.13 17.64 -14.99
N ARG A 113 -13.12 16.82 -15.29
CA ARG A 113 -13.22 15.67 -16.20
C ARG A 113 -12.46 14.45 -15.69
N ASN A 114 -12.72 13.30 -16.31
CA ASN A 114 -11.85 12.14 -16.17
C ASN A 114 -10.56 12.38 -16.97
N LEU A 115 -9.43 12.13 -16.33
CA LEU A 115 -8.10 12.22 -16.94
C LEU A 115 -7.68 10.88 -17.53
N GLY A 116 -6.82 10.93 -18.55
CA GLY A 116 -6.24 9.78 -19.23
C GLY A 116 -5.01 9.22 -18.53
N VAL A 117 -4.39 8.24 -19.19
CA VAL A 117 -3.16 7.58 -18.74
C VAL A 117 -2.03 8.60 -18.56
N GLY A 118 -1.31 8.50 -17.44
CA GLY A 118 -0.18 9.38 -17.09
C GLY A 118 -0.54 10.79 -16.62
N GLU A 119 -1.80 11.21 -16.73
CA GLU A 119 -2.26 12.50 -16.22
C GLU A 119 -2.49 12.41 -14.69
N ILE A 120 -2.00 13.41 -13.95
CA ILE A 120 -2.11 13.46 -12.49
C ILE A 120 -3.41 14.15 -12.08
N GLY A 121 -4.20 13.52 -11.22
CA GLY A 121 -5.41 14.08 -10.63
C GLY A 121 -5.79 13.40 -9.33
N GLU A 122 -6.96 13.73 -8.79
CA GLU A 122 -7.48 13.11 -7.58
C GLU A 122 -7.97 11.68 -7.90
N VAL A 123 -7.62 10.73 -7.04
CA VAL A 123 -8.03 9.33 -7.18
C VAL A 123 -9.45 9.16 -6.66
N PHE A 124 -10.36 8.77 -7.53
CA PHE A 124 -11.74 8.41 -7.19
C PHE A 124 -11.94 6.92 -7.38
N VAL A 125 -12.64 6.28 -6.46
CA VAL A 125 -12.84 4.83 -6.47
C VAL A 125 -14.29 4.44 -6.23
N ARG A 126 -14.72 3.34 -6.84
CA ARG A 126 -16.04 2.74 -6.63
C ARG A 126 -15.87 1.23 -6.48
N GLY A 127 -16.59 0.64 -5.54
CA GLY A 127 -16.54 -0.81 -5.32
C GLY A 127 -17.29 -1.25 -4.06
N PRO A 128 -17.44 -2.56 -3.85
CA PRO A 128 -18.20 -3.11 -2.72
C PRO A 128 -17.54 -2.88 -1.36
N GLN A 129 -16.25 -2.53 -1.32
CA GLN A 129 -15.45 -2.31 -0.12
C GLN A 129 -15.55 -0.88 0.44
N ILE A 130 -16.13 0.05 -0.32
CA ILE A 130 -16.31 1.44 0.11
C ILE A 130 -17.24 1.47 1.33
N MET A 131 -16.89 2.30 2.31
CA MET A 131 -17.65 2.44 3.55
C MET A 131 -19.10 2.83 3.28
N LYS A 132 -19.98 2.53 4.24
CA LYS A 132 -21.38 3.02 4.22
C LYS A 132 -21.49 4.52 4.50
N GLY A 133 -20.42 5.13 5.01
CA GLY A 133 -20.37 6.52 5.47
C GLY A 133 -19.85 6.64 6.89
N TYR A 134 -19.55 7.88 7.28
CA TYR A 134 -19.08 8.21 8.61
C TYR A 134 -20.23 8.16 9.63
N TYR A 135 -19.97 7.51 10.77
CA TYR A 135 -20.98 7.36 11.82
C TYR A 135 -21.48 8.71 12.33
N LYS A 136 -22.80 8.94 12.23
CA LYS A 136 -23.49 10.19 12.63
C LYS A 136 -22.96 11.46 11.94
N ASN A 137 -22.26 11.33 10.80
CA ASN A 137 -21.75 12.46 10.05
C ASN A 137 -22.11 12.35 8.57
N VAL A 138 -23.38 12.61 8.27
CA VAL A 138 -23.93 12.55 6.90
C VAL A 138 -23.26 13.59 6.01
N LYS A 139 -22.99 14.79 6.54
CA LYS A 139 -22.31 15.85 5.77
C LYS A 139 -20.93 15.41 5.29
N ALA A 140 -20.06 14.93 6.18
CA ALA A 140 -18.74 14.45 5.78
C ALA A 140 -18.83 13.26 4.81
N THR A 141 -19.86 12.42 4.93
CA THR A 141 -20.11 11.31 3.99
C THR A 141 -20.47 11.84 2.61
N GLN A 142 -21.33 12.86 2.52
CA GLN A 142 -21.71 13.47 1.25
C GLN A 142 -20.55 14.26 0.63
N ASP A 143 -19.77 14.97 1.44
CA ASP A 143 -18.65 15.78 0.99
C ASP A 143 -17.52 14.95 0.34
N CYS A 144 -17.36 13.68 0.74
CA CYS A 144 -16.37 12.76 0.16
C CYS A 144 -16.93 11.83 -0.93
N MET A 145 -18.18 12.04 -1.38
CA MET A 145 -18.81 11.20 -2.41
C MET A 145 -19.21 12.05 -3.61
N ASP A 146 -18.97 11.53 -4.81
CA ASP A 146 -19.49 12.04 -6.08
C ASP A 146 -20.33 10.94 -6.74
N GLY A 147 -21.64 10.98 -6.45
CA GLY A 147 -22.54 9.87 -6.76
C GLY A 147 -22.10 8.59 -6.04
N GLU A 148 -21.71 7.57 -6.80
CA GLU A 148 -21.19 6.29 -6.27
C GLU A 148 -19.67 6.29 -6.08
N TRP A 149 -18.97 7.36 -6.47
CA TRP A 149 -17.52 7.45 -6.39
C TRP A 149 -17.08 8.05 -5.07
N PHE A 150 -16.21 7.36 -4.35
CA PHE A 150 -15.52 7.88 -3.19
C PHE A 150 -14.30 8.69 -3.60
N LYS A 151 -14.23 9.93 -3.10
CA LYS A 151 -13.10 10.85 -3.26
C LYS A 151 -12.04 10.54 -2.22
N THR A 152 -10.89 10.03 -2.64
CA THR A 152 -9.85 9.62 -1.69
C THR A 152 -9.10 10.81 -1.06
N GLY A 153 -9.13 11.98 -1.69
CA GLY A 153 -8.29 13.12 -1.30
C GLY A 153 -6.79 12.91 -1.57
N ASP A 154 -6.41 11.84 -2.27
CA ASP A 154 -5.04 11.54 -2.67
C ASP A 154 -4.87 11.79 -4.18
N LEU A 155 -3.71 12.30 -4.56
CA LEU A 155 -3.31 12.55 -5.94
C LEU A 155 -2.56 11.35 -6.51
N GLY A 156 -2.82 11.04 -7.77
CA GLY A 156 -2.16 9.94 -8.46
C GLY A 156 -2.42 9.91 -9.95
N TYR A 157 -1.84 8.91 -10.61
CA TYR A 157 -2.06 8.60 -12.03
C TYR A 157 -2.01 7.09 -12.25
N ILE A 158 -2.53 6.63 -13.39
CA ILE A 158 -2.43 5.24 -13.86
C ILE A 158 -1.50 5.19 -15.06
N ASP A 159 -0.68 4.16 -15.17
CA ASP A 159 0.13 3.90 -16.37
C ASP A 159 -0.61 3.10 -17.46
N GLU A 160 0.08 2.80 -18.56
CA GLU A 160 -0.48 2.10 -19.72
C GLU A 160 -0.95 0.68 -19.42
N ILE A 161 -0.44 0.04 -18.36
CA ILE A 161 -0.79 -1.33 -18.00
C ILE A 161 -1.75 -1.41 -16.81
N GLY A 162 -2.16 -0.27 -16.25
CA GLY A 162 -3.17 -0.19 -15.19
C GLY A 162 -2.61 -0.12 -13.77
N GLN A 163 -1.32 0.17 -13.59
CA GLN A 163 -0.70 0.35 -12.28
C GLN A 163 -1.01 1.74 -11.73
N LEU A 164 -1.41 1.82 -10.46
CA LEU A 164 -1.66 3.09 -9.77
C LEU A 164 -0.36 3.62 -9.13
N PHE A 165 -0.13 4.93 -9.26
CA PHE A 165 0.96 5.64 -8.61
C PHE A 165 0.38 6.80 -7.79
N ILE A 166 0.75 6.90 -6.51
CA ILE A 166 0.32 7.97 -5.61
C ILE A 166 1.42 9.03 -5.55
N THR A 167 1.07 10.29 -5.82
CA THR A 167 2.00 11.42 -5.92
C THR A 167 1.88 12.42 -4.77
N GLY A 168 0.80 12.35 -3.98
CA GLY A 168 0.63 13.20 -2.81
C GLY A 168 -0.81 13.23 -2.30
N ARG A 169 -1.11 14.23 -1.47
CA ARG A 169 -2.45 14.54 -0.95
C ARG A 169 -2.96 15.83 -1.57
N MET A 170 -4.27 15.90 -1.82
CA MET A 170 -4.95 17.17 -2.02
C MET A 170 -4.75 18.06 -0.78
N LYS A 171 -4.42 19.33 -0.98
CA LYS A 171 -4.25 20.31 0.09
C LYS A 171 -5.56 20.98 0.46
#